data_AF-A0A942WHS0-F1
#
_entry.id   AF-A0A942WHS0-F1
#
_cell.length_a   1.000
_cell.length_b   1.000
_cell.length_c   1.000
_cell.angle_alpha   90.00
_cell.angle_beta   90.00
_cell.angle_gamma   90.00
#
_symmetry.space_group_name_H-M   'P 1'
#
loop_
_entity.id
_entity.type
_entity.pdbx_description
1 polymer ?
#
loop_
_entity_poly.entity_id
_entity_poly.type
_entity_poly.pdbx_seq_one_letter_code
_entity_poly.pdbx_strand_id
1 'polypeptide(L)'
;MVKLVQAELRKSWKMHRFLMAVLCFLCFMGCSYAFDIHKGLAYHYQETPNVRLNYDVARNRFVELNTIVKFSPADQITPEIREKRDLWEDTYNKIYRYLLLRQEYEGYTDRITQVAYDSAASIYDMRTHAYYEGEFEETGITLKQAKLEKEYYQYMLEHDIVMYENGNEPTVCNFLIYMFQNETMILFVIIAAFFLVDAICSDFDGNCYTLVYTQPHSRIRMMCAKVISVLIMLTLSFVAAFVLFSPWLLFQHGFGYLDYPYIVGNEILSYGQFLGRIALLVIMTLLFFAAVCVIAANVFKNTTNTLLLIAALLIVQYLVNMFFKVHLWYGWLPIFYLEPFEIVMGNYPLSSFACMGICLAFIIVLWLLFVKVIKWLDLKGSEAL
;
A
#
# COMPACT_ATOMS: atom_id res chain seq x y z
N MET A 1 1.45 3.65 35.82
CA MET A 1 1.11 3.44 34.39
C MET A 1 1.02 1.96 34.06
N VAL A 2 2.09 1.19 34.21
CA VAL A 2 2.11 -0.26 33.94
C VAL A 2 0.97 -1.03 34.62
N LYS A 3 0.74 -0.83 35.93
CA LYS A 3 -0.37 -1.48 36.66
C LYS A 3 -1.76 -1.14 36.09
N LEU A 4 -1.96 0.07 35.58
CA LEU A 4 -3.23 0.48 34.95
C LEU A 4 -3.42 -0.21 33.61
N VAL A 5 -2.38 -0.24 32.77
CA VAL A 5 -2.41 -0.95 31.48
C VAL A 5 -2.67 -2.44 31.70
N GLN A 6 -2.01 -3.07 32.67
CA GLN A 6 -2.26 -4.48 33.02
C GLN A 6 -3.70 -4.75 33.47
N ALA A 7 -4.30 -3.82 34.22
CA ALA A 7 -5.69 -3.96 34.65
C ALA A 7 -6.67 -3.90 33.46
N GLU A 8 -6.46 -2.95 32.53
CA GLU A 8 -7.27 -2.83 31.31
C GLU A 8 -7.08 -4.02 30.34
N LEU A 9 -5.86 -4.56 30.24
CA LEU A 9 -5.60 -5.77 29.46
C LEU A 9 -6.34 -6.97 30.03
N ARG A 10 -6.32 -7.16 31.36
CA ARG A 10 -7.09 -8.22 32.03
C ARG A 10 -8.59 -8.04 31.83
N LYS A 11 -9.10 -6.81 31.87
CA LYS A 11 -10.51 -6.50 31.57
C LYS A 11 -10.85 -6.91 30.14
N SER A 12 -10.01 -6.55 29.17
CA SER A 12 -10.20 -6.89 27.76
C SER A 12 -10.21 -8.40 27.50
N TRP A 13 -9.34 -9.15 28.20
CA TRP A 13 -9.33 -10.61 28.14
C TRP A 13 -10.59 -11.24 28.72
N LYS A 14 -11.02 -10.79 29.92
CA LYS A 14 -12.24 -11.29 30.59
C LYS A 14 -13.50 -11.01 29.78
N MET A 15 -13.54 -9.90 29.06
CA MET A 15 -14.66 -9.52 28.19
C MET A 15 -14.59 -10.19 26.81
N HIS A 16 -13.69 -11.16 26.61
CA HIS A 16 -13.45 -11.86 25.33
C HIS A 16 -13.11 -10.94 24.14
N ARG A 17 -12.75 -9.66 24.39
CA ARG A 17 -12.43 -8.68 23.33
C ARG A 17 -11.24 -9.14 22.49
N PHE A 18 -10.26 -9.79 23.11
CA PHE A 18 -9.10 -10.34 22.41
C PHE A 18 -9.50 -11.40 21.37
N LEU A 19 -10.38 -12.35 21.75
CA LEU A 19 -10.85 -13.39 20.83
C LEU A 19 -11.65 -12.79 19.68
N MET A 20 -12.53 -11.83 19.98
CA MET A 20 -13.28 -11.11 18.95
C MET A 20 -12.37 -10.35 18.01
N ALA A 21 -11.32 -9.68 18.52
CA ALA A 21 -10.34 -8.99 17.69
C ALA A 21 -9.57 -9.97 16.78
N VAL A 22 -9.17 -11.14 17.28
CA VAL A 22 -8.55 -12.19 16.45
C VAL A 22 -9.49 -12.63 15.33
N LEU A 23 -10.77 -12.86 15.63
CA LEU A 23 -11.76 -13.23 14.61
C LEU A 23 -11.96 -12.12 13.57
N CYS A 24 -12.08 -10.85 14.00
CA CYS A 24 -12.16 -9.72 13.10
C CYS A 24 -10.93 -9.61 12.19
N PHE A 25 -9.72 -9.82 12.73
CA PHE A 25 -8.51 -9.81 11.93
C PHE A 25 -8.41 -11.01 10.98
N LEU A 26 -8.90 -12.20 11.36
CA LEU A 26 -9.00 -13.33 10.43
C LEU A 26 -9.93 -13.02 9.26
N CYS A 27 -11.09 -12.40 9.52
CA CYS A 27 -11.97 -11.92 8.46
C CYS A 27 -11.28 -10.87 7.58
N PHE A 28 -10.57 -9.91 8.18
CA PHE A 28 -9.77 -8.92 7.46
C PHE A 28 -8.72 -9.58 6.56
N MET A 29 -8.00 -10.61 7.02
CA MET A 29 -7.02 -11.33 6.21
C MET A 29 -7.70 -12.04 5.03
N GLY A 30 -8.84 -12.70 5.28
CA GLY A 30 -9.62 -13.34 4.22
C GLY A 30 -10.12 -12.35 3.16
N CYS A 31 -10.61 -11.18 3.58
CA CYS A 31 -11.01 -10.11 2.66
C CYS A 31 -9.81 -9.59 1.87
N SER A 32 -8.68 -9.33 2.53
CA SER A 32 -7.45 -8.85 1.87
C SER A 32 -6.96 -9.84 0.83
N TYR A 33 -6.98 -11.13 1.15
CA TYR A 33 -6.60 -12.20 0.22
C TYR A 33 -7.53 -12.26 -0.99
N ALA A 34 -8.85 -12.13 -0.78
CA ALA A 34 -9.81 -12.07 -1.88
C ALA A 34 -9.60 -10.83 -2.78
N PHE A 35 -9.25 -9.68 -2.19
CA PHE A 35 -8.90 -8.47 -2.93
C PHE A 35 -7.63 -8.67 -3.77
N ASP A 36 -6.59 -9.29 -3.21
CA ASP A 36 -5.34 -9.55 -3.92
C ASP A 36 -5.55 -10.47 -5.11
N ILE A 37 -6.33 -11.56 -4.96
CA ILE A 37 -6.72 -12.42 -6.09
C ILE A 37 -7.46 -11.63 -7.16
N HIS A 38 -8.44 -10.81 -6.76
CA HIS A 38 -9.24 -10.03 -7.70
C HIS A 38 -8.38 -9.01 -8.47
N LYS A 39 -7.44 -8.34 -7.78
CA LYS A 39 -6.49 -7.41 -8.40
C LYS A 39 -5.45 -8.14 -9.26
N GLY A 40 -5.02 -9.33 -8.88
CA GLY A 40 -4.15 -10.19 -9.70
C GLY A 40 -4.78 -10.52 -11.05
N LEU A 41 -6.07 -10.89 -11.06
CA LEU A 41 -6.84 -11.09 -12.29
C LEU A 41 -6.96 -9.80 -13.12
N ALA A 42 -7.20 -8.66 -12.47
CA ALA A 42 -7.32 -7.36 -13.16
C ALA A 42 -5.99 -6.85 -13.72
N TYR A 43 -4.85 -7.17 -13.08
CA TYR A 43 -3.52 -6.72 -13.47
C TYR A 43 -3.12 -7.16 -14.88
N HIS A 44 -3.47 -8.39 -15.27
CA HIS A 44 -3.26 -8.88 -16.65
C HIS A 44 -3.96 -7.99 -17.69
N TYR A 45 -5.14 -7.45 -17.37
CA TYR A 45 -5.86 -6.55 -18.27
C TYR A 45 -5.24 -5.15 -18.35
N GLN A 46 -4.47 -4.72 -17.35
CA GLN A 46 -3.94 -3.35 -17.24
C GLN A 46 -2.49 -3.20 -17.72
N GLU A 47 -1.60 -4.18 -17.49
CA GLU A 47 -0.20 -4.08 -17.94
C GLU A 47 0.04 -4.55 -19.37
N THR A 48 -0.72 -5.54 -19.86
CA THR A 48 -0.62 -6.02 -21.25
C THR A 48 -0.76 -4.88 -22.28
N PRO A 49 -1.68 -3.91 -22.11
CA PRO A 49 -1.75 -2.73 -22.97
C PRO A 49 -0.45 -1.91 -23.09
N ASN A 50 0.31 -1.74 -22.00
CA ASN A 50 1.55 -0.94 -22.03
C ASN A 50 2.67 -1.66 -22.78
N VAL A 51 2.86 -2.96 -22.51
CA VAL A 51 3.81 -3.80 -23.25
C VAL A 51 3.40 -3.89 -24.72
N ARG A 52 2.09 -3.97 -24.99
CA ARG A 52 1.54 -3.98 -26.34
C ARG A 52 1.77 -2.67 -27.09
N LEU A 53 1.69 -1.53 -26.42
CA LEU A 53 2.01 -0.24 -27.03
C LEU A 53 3.49 -0.17 -27.44
N ASN A 54 4.41 -0.57 -26.55
CA ASN A 54 5.83 -0.66 -26.88
C ASN A 54 6.08 -1.60 -28.08
N TYR A 55 5.36 -2.72 -28.12
CA TYR A 55 5.40 -3.67 -29.22
C TYR A 55 4.91 -3.04 -30.53
N ASP A 56 3.77 -2.34 -30.52
CA ASP A 56 3.19 -1.74 -31.71
C ASP A 56 4.11 -0.65 -32.29
N VAL A 57 4.72 0.17 -31.43
CA VAL A 57 5.74 1.16 -31.82
C VAL A 57 6.93 0.48 -32.51
N ALA A 58 7.55 -0.51 -31.85
CA ALA A 58 8.71 -1.21 -32.41
C ALA A 58 8.38 -1.95 -33.71
N ARG A 59 7.21 -2.59 -33.78
CA ARG A 59 6.72 -3.28 -34.96
C ARG A 59 6.54 -2.33 -36.14
N ASN A 60 5.85 -1.21 -35.92
CA ASN A 60 5.57 -0.25 -36.99
C ASN A 60 6.86 0.27 -37.61
N ARG A 61 7.85 0.61 -36.77
CA ARG A 61 9.15 1.09 -37.24
C ARG A 61 9.96 0.03 -37.98
N PHE A 62 9.97 -1.21 -37.47
CA PHE A 62 10.57 -2.34 -38.17
C PHE A 62 9.92 -2.57 -39.54
N VAL A 63 8.58 -2.58 -39.62
CA VAL A 63 7.84 -2.81 -40.87
C VAL A 63 8.13 -1.73 -41.89
N GLU A 64 8.20 -0.47 -41.48
CA GLU A 64 8.56 0.65 -42.34
C GLU A 64 9.95 0.46 -42.96
N LEU A 65 10.97 0.23 -42.10
CA LEU A 65 12.35 0.04 -42.54
C LEU A 65 12.52 -1.22 -43.41
N ASN A 66 11.87 -2.31 -43.04
CA ASN A 66 11.89 -3.55 -43.83
C ASN A 66 11.22 -3.37 -45.20
N THR A 67 10.17 -2.54 -45.28
CA THR A 67 9.54 -2.18 -46.56
C THR A 67 10.50 -1.37 -47.43
N ILE A 68 11.19 -0.38 -46.86
CA ILE A 68 12.23 0.39 -47.57
C ILE A 68 13.30 -0.55 -48.10
N VAL A 69 13.84 -1.45 -47.27
CA VAL A 69 14.90 -2.39 -47.68
C VAL A 69 14.42 -3.39 -48.75
N LYS A 70 13.16 -3.83 -48.72
CA LYS A 70 12.64 -4.82 -49.68
C LYS A 70 12.27 -4.24 -51.03
N PHE A 71 11.75 -3.01 -51.06
CA PHE A 71 11.15 -2.43 -52.27
C PHE A 71 11.98 -1.29 -52.89
N SER A 72 13.02 -0.79 -52.22
CA SER A 72 13.91 0.21 -52.80
C SER A 72 14.97 -0.41 -53.72
N PRO A 73 15.41 0.30 -54.77
CA PRO A 73 16.58 -0.07 -55.56
C PRO A 73 17.83 -0.32 -54.71
N ALA A 74 18.64 -1.32 -55.05
CA ALA A 74 19.78 -1.76 -54.23
C ALA A 74 20.87 -0.69 -54.04
N ASP A 75 20.98 0.26 -54.97
CA ASP A 75 21.85 1.43 -54.94
C ASP A 75 21.39 2.51 -53.94
N GLN A 76 20.13 2.47 -53.51
CA GLN A 76 19.57 3.39 -52.51
C GLN A 76 19.61 2.84 -51.08
N ILE A 77 19.94 1.56 -50.89
CA ILE A 77 19.99 0.90 -49.58
C ILE A 77 21.40 1.04 -48.99
N THR A 78 21.60 2.08 -48.17
CA THR A 78 22.84 2.25 -47.42
C THR A 78 23.02 1.16 -46.36
N PRO A 79 24.27 0.85 -45.96
CA PRO A 79 24.54 -0.04 -44.82
C PRO A 79 23.85 0.41 -43.53
N GLU A 80 23.74 1.72 -43.33
CA GLU A 80 23.07 2.37 -42.20
C GLU A 80 21.58 2.00 -42.10
N ILE A 81 20.84 2.01 -43.22
CA ILE A 81 19.43 1.62 -43.24
C ILE A 81 19.25 0.14 -42.88
N ARG A 82 20.17 -0.73 -43.33
CA ARG A 82 20.17 -2.15 -42.99
C ARG A 82 20.44 -2.38 -41.51
N GLU A 83 21.45 -1.72 -40.96
CA GLU A 83 21.80 -1.80 -39.54
C GLU A 83 20.64 -1.29 -38.66
N LYS A 84 20.05 -0.15 -39.03
CA LYS A 84 18.87 0.39 -38.34
C LYS A 84 17.71 -0.61 -38.36
N ARG A 85 17.40 -1.20 -39.51
CA ARG A 85 16.36 -2.25 -39.61
C ARG A 85 16.66 -3.43 -38.69
N ASP A 86 17.88 -3.95 -38.70
CA ASP A 86 18.26 -5.13 -37.91
C ASP A 86 18.16 -4.86 -36.41
N LEU A 87 18.54 -3.66 -35.96
CA LEU A 87 18.37 -3.24 -34.57
C LEU A 87 16.89 -3.16 -34.15
N TRP A 88 16.04 -2.60 -35.01
CA TRP A 88 14.59 -2.55 -34.78
C TRP A 88 13.95 -3.94 -34.81
N GLU A 89 14.43 -4.86 -35.65
CA GLU A 89 13.99 -6.26 -35.69
C GLU A 89 14.31 -6.98 -34.38
N ASP A 90 15.55 -6.85 -33.87
CA ASP A 90 15.96 -7.44 -32.59
C ASP A 90 15.12 -6.90 -31.42
N THR A 91 14.94 -5.58 -31.36
CA THR A 91 14.14 -4.91 -30.33
C THR A 91 12.68 -5.37 -30.38
N TYR A 92 12.08 -5.36 -31.56
CA TYR A 92 10.72 -5.86 -31.81
C TYR A 92 10.56 -7.31 -31.34
N ASN A 93 11.49 -8.19 -31.69
CA ASN A 93 11.43 -9.61 -31.35
C ASN A 93 11.53 -9.85 -29.83
N LYS A 94 12.37 -9.09 -29.13
CA LYS A 94 12.51 -9.17 -27.66
C LYS A 94 11.24 -8.71 -26.93
N ILE A 95 10.67 -7.57 -27.34
CA ILE A 95 9.40 -7.08 -26.78
C ILE A 95 8.26 -8.06 -27.09
N TYR A 96 8.22 -8.62 -28.30
CA TYR A 96 7.19 -9.59 -28.70
C TYR A 96 7.23 -10.86 -27.85
N ARG A 97 8.42 -11.41 -27.58
CA ARG A 97 8.58 -12.57 -26.68
C ARG A 97 8.05 -12.28 -25.28
N TYR A 98 8.34 -11.09 -24.76
CA TYR A 98 7.81 -10.69 -23.45
C TYR A 98 6.28 -10.54 -23.47
N LEU A 99 5.72 -9.95 -24.52
CA LEU A 99 4.27 -9.84 -24.71
C LEU A 99 3.59 -11.22 -24.76
N LEU A 100 4.16 -12.18 -25.49
CA LEU A 100 3.64 -13.53 -25.57
C LEU A 100 3.62 -14.22 -24.20
N LEU A 101 4.72 -14.13 -23.44
CA LEU A 101 4.78 -14.71 -22.09
C LEU A 101 3.77 -14.08 -21.13
N ARG A 102 3.42 -12.81 -21.30
CA ARG A 102 2.38 -12.16 -20.50
C ARG A 102 0.96 -12.57 -20.91
N GLN A 103 0.77 -13.08 -22.14
CA GLN A 103 -0.52 -13.51 -22.67
C GLN A 103 -0.77 -15.02 -22.50
N GLU A 104 0.27 -15.85 -22.62
CA GLU A 104 0.20 -17.29 -22.45
C GLU A 104 0.29 -17.64 -20.96
N TYR A 105 -0.88 -17.93 -20.38
CA TYR A 105 -1.15 -18.08 -18.95
C TYR A 105 -0.46 -19.28 -18.25
N GLU A 106 0.31 -20.12 -18.96
CA GLU A 106 0.83 -21.37 -18.41
C GLU A 106 2.24 -21.72 -18.93
N GLY A 107 3.21 -21.85 -18.01
CA GLY A 107 4.32 -22.81 -18.19
C GLY A 107 5.73 -22.30 -18.51
N TYR A 108 6.00 -20.99 -18.46
CA TYR A 108 7.34 -20.43 -18.73
C TYR A 108 7.87 -19.49 -17.64
N THR A 109 7.52 -19.75 -16.38
CA THR A 109 7.91 -18.97 -15.20
C THR A 109 9.41 -18.77 -15.05
N ASP A 110 10.21 -19.81 -15.31
CA ASP A 110 11.66 -19.75 -15.05
C ASP A 110 12.42 -18.80 -15.98
N ARG A 111 11.84 -18.42 -17.12
CA ARG A 111 12.49 -17.54 -18.12
C ARG A 111 11.89 -16.15 -18.17
N ILE A 112 10.81 -15.88 -17.44
CA ILE A 112 10.09 -14.61 -17.57
C ILE A 112 10.95 -13.42 -17.15
N THR A 113 11.76 -13.57 -16.09
CA THR A 113 12.71 -12.52 -15.66
C THR A 113 13.74 -12.20 -16.74
N GLN A 114 14.30 -13.22 -17.42
CA GLN A 114 15.27 -13.02 -18.49
C GLN A 114 14.65 -12.33 -19.70
N VAL A 115 13.46 -12.77 -20.11
CA VAL A 115 12.76 -12.18 -21.26
C VAL A 115 12.30 -10.75 -20.97
N ALA A 116 11.89 -10.45 -19.73
CA ALA A 116 11.58 -9.11 -19.28
C ALA A 116 12.83 -8.20 -19.30
N TYR A 117 13.97 -8.71 -18.82
CA TYR A 117 15.27 -8.03 -18.94
C TYR A 117 15.64 -7.75 -20.39
N ASP A 118 15.58 -8.75 -21.27
CA ASP A 118 15.96 -8.59 -22.68
C ASP A 118 15.09 -7.51 -23.37
N SER A 119 13.79 -7.49 -23.06
CA SER A 119 12.87 -6.45 -23.52
C SER A 119 13.27 -5.07 -23.02
N ALA A 120 13.43 -4.89 -21.70
CA ALA A 120 13.79 -3.60 -21.10
C ALA A 120 15.16 -3.10 -21.55
N ALA A 121 16.14 -3.99 -21.64
CA ALA A 121 17.49 -3.71 -22.14
C ALA A 121 17.44 -3.24 -23.60
N SER A 122 16.67 -3.91 -24.46
CA SER A 122 16.55 -3.50 -25.88
C SER A 122 15.92 -2.11 -26.05
N ILE A 123 14.91 -1.78 -25.23
CA ILE A 123 14.29 -0.44 -25.23
C ILE A 123 15.30 0.62 -24.77
N TYR A 124 16.03 0.37 -23.69
CA TYR A 124 17.06 1.29 -23.21
C TYR A 124 18.18 1.47 -24.23
N ASP A 125 18.73 0.37 -24.74
CA ASP A 125 19.86 0.38 -25.67
C ASP A 125 19.47 1.11 -26.98
N MET A 126 18.26 0.86 -27.52
CA MET A 126 17.70 1.57 -28.68
C MET A 126 17.67 3.08 -28.43
N ARG A 127 17.18 3.53 -27.28
CA ARG A 127 17.07 4.96 -26.95
C ARG A 127 18.40 5.65 -26.72
N THR A 128 19.46 4.90 -26.45
CA THR A 128 20.83 5.41 -26.40
C THR A 128 21.55 5.34 -27.75
N HIS A 129 20.96 4.67 -28.73
CA HIS A 129 21.51 4.52 -30.06
C HIS A 129 21.26 5.77 -30.91
N ALA A 130 22.20 6.08 -31.81
CA ALA A 130 22.10 7.24 -32.70
C ALA A 130 20.89 7.21 -33.67
N TYR A 131 20.26 6.05 -33.86
CA TYR A 131 19.16 5.87 -34.81
C TYR A 131 17.76 6.08 -34.21
N TYR A 132 17.67 6.34 -32.90
CA TYR A 132 16.41 6.63 -32.22
C TYR A 132 15.97 8.08 -32.50
N GLU A 133 14.73 8.25 -32.93
CA GLU A 133 14.18 9.53 -33.38
C GLU A 133 12.98 10.00 -32.52
N GLY A 134 12.75 9.36 -31.37
CA GLY A 134 11.66 9.72 -30.46
C GLY A 134 10.44 8.79 -30.55
N GLU A 135 10.53 7.64 -31.22
CA GLU A 135 9.38 6.75 -31.45
C GLU A 135 8.70 6.26 -30.15
N PHE A 136 9.45 6.12 -29.06
CA PHE A 136 8.90 5.73 -27.74
C PHE A 136 8.42 6.93 -26.90
N GLU A 137 8.43 8.16 -27.42
CA GLU A 137 7.87 9.31 -26.67
C GLU A 137 6.35 9.19 -26.51
N GLU A 138 5.66 8.57 -27.48
CA GLU A 138 4.22 8.30 -27.43
C GLU A 138 3.81 7.37 -26.29
N THR A 139 4.75 6.56 -25.79
CA THR A 139 4.51 5.64 -24.66
C THR A 139 4.64 6.34 -23.31
N GLY A 140 5.11 7.60 -23.29
CA GLY A 140 5.35 8.38 -22.08
C GLY A 140 6.53 7.89 -21.24
N ILE A 141 7.24 6.84 -21.67
CA ILE A 141 8.40 6.29 -20.95
C ILE A 141 9.59 7.23 -21.18
N THR A 142 10.21 7.70 -20.11
CA THR A 142 11.44 8.52 -20.17
C THR A 142 12.70 7.65 -20.25
N LEU A 143 13.82 8.18 -20.79
CA LEU A 143 15.09 7.44 -20.84
C LEU A 143 15.53 6.98 -19.44
N LYS A 144 15.27 7.81 -18.43
CA LYS A 144 15.53 7.49 -17.02
C LYS A 144 14.71 6.28 -16.53
N GLN A 145 13.43 6.21 -16.88
CA GLN A 145 12.57 5.07 -16.55
C GLN A 145 13.01 3.79 -17.28
N ALA A 146 13.34 3.88 -18.57
CA ALA A 146 13.86 2.73 -19.33
C ALA A 146 15.16 2.18 -18.70
N LYS A 147 16.04 3.07 -18.24
CA LYS A 147 17.26 2.67 -17.51
C LYS A 147 16.90 1.96 -16.19
N LEU A 148 15.96 2.52 -15.43
CA LEU A 148 15.54 1.99 -14.14
C LEU A 148 14.89 0.60 -14.28
N GLU A 149 14.04 0.40 -15.29
CA GLU A 149 13.45 -0.91 -15.60
C GLU A 149 14.50 -1.94 -15.99
N LYS A 150 15.51 -1.56 -16.79
CA LYS A 150 16.66 -2.42 -17.10
C LYS A 150 17.41 -2.83 -15.83
N GLU A 151 17.76 -1.86 -14.97
CA GLU A 151 18.46 -2.11 -13.71
C GLU A 151 17.63 -2.98 -12.75
N TYR A 152 16.31 -2.80 -12.73
CA TYR A 152 15.38 -3.61 -11.94
C TYR A 152 15.40 -5.09 -12.34
N TYR A 153 15.24 -5.40 -13.62
CA TYR A 153 15.27 -6.79 -14.07
C TYR A 153 16.68 -7.39 -13.98
N GLN A 154 17.72 -6.57 -14.21
CA GLN A 154 19.10 -7.00 -14.02
C GLN A 154 19.36 -7.44 -12.57
N TYR A 155 18.91 -6.65 -11.60
CA TYR A 155 19.04 -7.00 -10.18
C TYR A 155 18.36 -8.34 -9.87
N MET A 156 17.16 -8.57 -10.42
CA MET A 156 16.43 -9.83 -10.22
C MET A 156 17.19 -11.03 -10.77
N LEU A 157 17.79 -10.90 -11.96
CA LEU A 157 18.63 -11.95 -12.54
C LEU A 157 19.90 -12.21 -11.71
N GLU A 158 20.57 -11.16 -11.23
CA GLU A 158 21.78 -11.27 -10.42
C GLU A 158 21.54 -11.95 -9.05
N HIS A 159 20.30 -11.92 -8.55
CA HIS A 159 19.90 -12.49 -7.26
C HIS A 159 19.01 -13.74 -7.40
N ASP A 160 18.91 -14.33 -8.59
CA ASP A 160 18.07 -15.51 -8.88
C ASP A 160 16.60 -15.34 -8.43
N ILE A 161 16.06 -14.12 -8.57
CA ILE A 161 14.68 -13.79 -8.23
C ILE A 161 13.79 -14.01 -9.45
N VAL A 162 12.82 -14.91 -9.31
CA VAL A 162 11.78 -15.12 -10.32
C VAL A 162 10.74 -14.01 -10.17
N MET A 163 10.39 -13.38 -11.29
CA MET A 163 9.31 -12.40 -11.33
C MET A 163 7.96 -13.08 -11.09
N TYR A 164 7.14 -12.49 -10.23
CA TYR A 164 5.80 -12.98 -9.95
C TYR A 164 4.93 -12.95 -11.21
N GLU A 165 4.10 -13.98 -11.40
CA GLU A 165 3.28 -14.13 -12.61
C GLU A 165 2.30 -12.95 -12.80
N ASN A 166 1.76 -12.48 -11.67
CA ASN A 166 0.98 -11.26 -11.57
C ASN A 166 1.58 -10.36 -10.48
N GLY A 167 1.49 -9.04 -10.66
CA GLY A 167 2.07 -8.07 -9.74
C GLY A 167 1.53 -8.17 -8.30
N ASN A 168 0.42 -8.89 -8.09
CA ASN A 168 -0.27 -9.04 -6.80
C ASN A 168 -0.29 -10.49 -6.29
N GLU A 169 0.68 -11.32 -6.67
CA GLU A 169 0.70 -12.72 -6.25
C GLU A 169 0.76 -12.79 -4.71
N PRO A 170 -0.22 -13.45 -4.04
CA PRO A 170 -0.38 -13.36 -2.59
C PRO A 170 0.53 -14.35 -1.86
N THR A 171 1.84 -14.30 -2.15
CA THR A 171 2.87 -14.97 -1.34
C THR A 171 2.89 -14.39 0.07
N VAL A 172 3.44 -15.11 1.04
CA VAL A 172 3.46 -14.63 2.45
C VAL A 172 4.09 -13.24 2.56
N CYS A 173 5.19 -12.98 1.84
CA CYS A 173 5.87 -11.68 1.84
C CYS A 173 5.04 -10.60 1.13
N ASN A 174 4.57 -10.85 -0.09
CA ASN A 174 3.79 -9.88 -0.85
C ASN A 174 2.47 -9.53 -0.15
N PHE A 175 1.81 -10.51 0.44
CA PHE A 175 0.55 -10.32 1.16
C PHE A 175 0.69 -9.31 2.30
N LEU A 176 1.82 -9.32 3.03
CA LEU A 176 2.11 -8.31 4.08
C LEU A 176 2.19 -6.88 3.54
N ILE A 177 2.57 -6.71 2.28
CA ILE A 177 2.61 -5.41 1.62
C ILE A 177 1.22 -5.03 1.12
N TYR A 178 0.55 -5.95 0.41
CA TYR A 178 -0.71 -5.67 -0.28
C TYR A 178 -1.93 -5.61 0.63
N MET A 179 -1.89 -6.24 1.81
CA MET A 179 -2.96 -6.12 2.80
C MET A 179 -3.21 -4.68 3.30
N PHE A 180 -2.28 -3.75 3.04
CA PHE A 180 -2.41 -2.34 3.42
C PHE A 180 -2.75 -1.42 2.22
N GLN A 181 -3.47 -1.92 1.21
CA GLN A 181 -4.09 -1.07 0.20
C GLN A 181 -5.33 -0.34 0.74
N ASN A 182 -5.90 0.59 -0.04
CA ASN A 182 -6.96 1.49 0.42
C ASN A 182 -8.15 0.76 1.06
N GLU A 183 -8.72 -0.20 0.34
CA GLU A 183 -9.97 -0.84 0.71
C GLU A 183 -9.82 -1.64 2.01
N THR A 184 -8.69 -2.33 2.14
CA THR A 184 -8.36 -3.13 3.33
C THR A 184 -7.94 -2.23 4.49
N MET A 185 -7.21 -1.14 4.24
CA MET A 185 -6.82 -0.21 5.29
C MET A 185 -8.03 0.49 5.94
N ILE A 186 -9.08 0.81 5.17
CA ILE A 186 -10.36 1.28 5.71
C ILE A 186 -10.95 0.24 6.68
N LEU A 187 -10.97 -1.04 6.27
CA LEU A 187 -11.47 -2.14 7.12
C LEU A 187 -10.63 -2.27 8.41
N PHE A 188 -9.30 -2.11 8.33
CA PHE A 188 -8.43 -2.10 9.50
C PHE A 188 -8.80 -0.97 10.45
N VAL A 189 -8.99 0.25 9.94
CA VAL A 189 -9.37 1.42 10.75
C VAL A 189 -10.74 1.22 11.39
N ILE A 190 -11.71 0.60 10.70
CA ILE A 190 -13.02 0.26 11.28
C ILE A 190 -12.87 -0.67 12.48
N ILE A 191 -12.09 -1.76 12.33
CA ILE A 191 -11.82 -2.71 13.43
C ILE A 191 -11.17 -1.98 14.60
N ALA A 192 -10.12 -1.20 14.34
CA ALA A 192 -9.40 -0.46 15.37
C ALA A 192 -10.30 0.56 16.09
N ALA A 193 -11.11 1.32 15.34
CA ALA A 193 -12.04 2.30 15.87
C ALA A 193 -13.12 1.64 16.74
N PHE A 194 -13.68 0.51 16.31
CA PHE A 194 -14.69 -0.22 17.07
C PHE A 194 -14.19 -0.61 18.47
N PHE A 195 -13.03 -1.27 18.55
CA PHE A 195 -12.47 -1.68 19.85
C PHE A 195 -12.04 -0.50 20.72
N LEU A 196 -11.53 0.57 20.11
CA LEU A 196 -11.09 1.75 20.84
C LEU A 196 -12.27 2.54 21.41
N VAL A 197 -13.31 2.76 20.61
CA VAL A 197 -14.53 3.45 21.03
C VAL A 197 -15.26 2.63 22.09
N ASP A 198 -15.43 1.31 21.91
CA ASP A 198 -16.02 0.44 22.94
C ASP A 198 -15.25 0.52 24.27
N ALA A 199 -13.92 0.45 24.23
CA ALA A 199 -13.10 0.51 25.45
C ALA A 199 -13.22 1.84 26.22
N ILE A 200 -13.42 2.95 25.51
CA ILE A 200 -13.56 4.29 26.09
C ILE A 200 -15.00 4.55 26.53
N CYS A 201 -15.96 4.34 25.63
CA CYS A 201 -17.38 4.62 25.85
C CYS A 201 -18.06 3.67 26.83
N SER A 202 -17.57 2.43 26.99
CA SER A 202 -18.13 1.47 27.96
C SER A 202 -18.17 1.98 29.41
N ASP A 203 -17.31 2.91 29.80
CA ASP A 203 -17.40 3.53 31.14
C ASP A 203 -18.57 4.52 31.26
N PHE A 204 -18.92 5.20 30.17
CA PHE A 204 -20.02 6.16 30.14
C PHE A 204 -21.37 5.44 30.00
N ASP A 205 -21.45 4.48 29.07
CA ASP A 205 -22.69 3.72 28.79
C ASP A 205 -23.13 2.89 30.02
N GLY A 206 -22.18 2.40 30.83
CA GLY A 206 -22.46 1.67 32.07
C GLY A 206 -22.69 2.53 33.31
N ASN A 207 -22.68 3.87 33.21
CA ASN A 207 -22.64 4.82 34.33
C ASN A 207 -21.51 4.59 35.36
N CYS A 208 -20.54 3.72 35.05
CA CYS A 208 -19.39 3.40 35.89
C CYS A 208 -18.37 4.54 35.94
N TYR A 209 -18.51 5.56 35.08
CA TYR A 209 -17.60 6.70 35.01
C TYR A 209 -17.43 7.41 36.35
N THR A 210 -18.46 7.46 37.19
CA THR A 210 -18.38 8.07 38.54
C THR A 210 -17.45 7.28 39.48
N LEU A 211 -17.45 5.96 39.40
CA LEU A 211 -16.59 5.09 40.20
C LEU A 211 -15.14 5.07 39.66
N VAL A 212 -14.99 5.11 38.35
CA VAL A 212 -13.68 5.11 37.68
C VAL A 212 -12.96 6.44 37.89
N TYR A 213 -13.68 7.56 37.81
CA TYR A 213 -13.07 8.90 37.92
C TYR A 213 -12.95 9.44 39.36
N THR A 214 -13.37 8.68 40.38
CA THR A 214 -13.08 8.97 41.80
C THR A 214 -11.75 8.36 42.27
N GLN A 215 -11.08 7.57 41.42
CA GLN A 215 -9.76 7.01 41.74
C GLN A 215 -8.69 8.12 41.84
N PRO A 216 -7.61 7.92 42.64
CA PRO A 216 -6.53 8.91 42.85
C PRO A 216 -5.58 9.04 41.64
N HIS A 217 -6.10 8.83 40.42
CA HIS A 217 -5.36 8.88 39.18
C HIS A 217 -5.95 9.95 38.27
N SER A 218 -5.09 10.73 37.60
CA SER A 218 -5.57 11.74 36.67
C SER A 218 -6.32 11.11 35.49
N ARG A 219 -7.40 11.74 35.04
CA ARG A 219 -8.25 11.24 33.95
C ARG A 219 -7.46 11.01 32.65
N ILE A 220 -6.51 11.91 32.37
CA ILE A 220 -5.56 11.77 31.25
C ILE A 220 -4.80 10.44 31.36
N ARG A 221 -4.25 10.12 32.54
CA ARG A 221 -3.46 8.90 32.75
C ARG A 221 -4.28 7.63 32.59
N MET A 222 -5.54 7.65 33.02
CA MET A 222 -6.47 6.53 32.85
C MET A 222 -6.81 6.30 31.37
N MET A 223 -7.13 7.38 30.65
CA MET A 223 -7.39 7.33 29.21
C MET A 223 -6.18 6.80 28.43
N CYS A 224 -4.97 7.29 28.73
CA CYS A 224 -3.75 6.77 28.13
C CYS A 224 -3.61 5.26 28.34
N ALA A 225 -3.95 4.77 29.54
CA ALA A 225 -3.79 3.36 29.87
C ALA A 225 -4.75 2.49 29.06
N LYS A 226 -5.98 2.97 28.84
CA LYS A 226 -6.97 2.34 27.97
C LYS A 226 -6.52 2.29 26.52
N VAL A 227 -6.10 3.43 25.95
CA VAL A 227 -5.62 3.48 24.56
C VAL A 227 -4.44 2.52 24.37
N ILE A 228 -3.42 2.59 25.24
CA ILE A 228 -2.25 1.71 25.17
C ILE A 228 -2.65 0.23 25.30
N SER A 229 -3.57 -0.09 26.22
CA SER A 229 -4.08 -1.46 26.38
C SER A 229 -4.77 -1.97 25.12
N VAL A 230 -5.62 -1.16 24.49
CA VAL A 230 -6.31 -1.53 23.24
C VAL A 230 -5.32 -1.69 22.09
N LEU A 231 -4.36 -0.78 21.95
CA LEU A 231 -3.34 -0.88 20.91
C LEU A 231 -2.51 -2.16 21.06
N ILE A 232 -2.04 -2.49 22.27
CA ILE A 232 -1.33 -3.76 22.54
C ILE A 232 -2.21 -4.95 22.17
N MET A 233 -3.48 -4.94 22.59
CA MET A 233 -4.44 -6.01 22.30
C MET A 233 -4.63 -6.19 20.78
N LEU A 234 -4.86 -5.11 20.04
CA LEU A 234 -5.00 -5.14 18.58
C LEU A 234 -3.74 -5.66 17.89
N THR A 235 -2.55 -5.23 18.31
CA THR A 235 -1.28 -5.71 17.75
C THR A 235 -1.12 -7.22 17.98
N LEU A 236 -1.37 -7.71 19.19
CA LEU A 236 -1.28 -9.14 19.50
C LEU A 236 -2.33 -9.95 18.72
N SER A 237 -3.56 -9.43 18.59
CA SER A 237 -4.62 -10.09 17.81
C SER A 237 -4.30 -10.14 16.32
N PHE A 238 -3.73 -9.06 15.76
CA PHE A 238 -3.28 -9.02 14.37
C PHE A 238 -2.16 -10.04 14.11
N VAL A 239 -1.14 -10.08 14.98
CA VAL A 239 -0.05 -11.07 14.86
C VAL A 239 -0.58 -12.49 14.97
N ALA A 240 -1.48 -12.76 15.92
CA ALA A 240 -2.09 -14.08 16.07
C ALA A 240 -2.90 -14.48 14.82
N ALA A 241 -3.73 -13.58 14.29
CA ALA A 241 -4.48 -13.83 13.06
C ALA A 241 -3.56 -14.06 11.86
N PHE A 242 -2.48 -13.29 11.74
CA PHE A 242 -1.50 -13.47 10.67
C PHE A 242 -0.81 -14.85 10.75
N VAL A 243 -0.35 -15.26 11.94
CA VAL A 243 0.26 -16.58 12.15
C VAL A 243 -0.70 -17.74 11.87
N LEU A 244 -2.00 -17.54 12.13
CA LEU A 244 -3.03 -18.53 11.81
C LEU A 244 -3.36 -18.59 10.32
N PHE A 245 -3.25 -17.47 9.61
CA PHE A 245 -3.57 -17.37 8.19
C PHE A 245 -2.37 -17.70 7.27
N SER A 246 -1.15 -17.41 7.70
CA SER A 246 0.07 -17.58 6.90
C SER A 246 0.35 -19.01 6.42
N PRO A 247 -0.02 -20.10 7.12
CA PRO A 247 0.15 -21.45 6.57
C PRO A 247 -0.63 -21.65 5.28
N TRP A 248 -1.85 -21.11 5.19
CA TRP A 248 -2.67 -21.20 3.97
C TRP A 248 -1.97 -20.55 2.78
N LEU A 249 -1.41 -19.35 2.96
CA LEU A 249 -0.65 -18.66 1.92
C LEU A 249 0.62 -19.43 1.53
N LEU A 250 1.35 -19.95 2.52
CA LEU A 250 2.57 -20.71 2.30
C LEU A 250 2.31 -21.97 1.47
N PHE A 251 1.20 -22.68 1.70
CA PHE A 251 0.86 -23.89 0.96
C PHE A 251 0.42 -23.62 -0.48
N GLN A 252 -0.25 -22.48 -0.74
CA GLN A 252 -0.80 -22.16 -2.06
C GLN A 252 0.19 -21.41 -2.96
N HIS A 253 0.91 -20.44 -2.40
CA HIS A 253 1.72 -19.46 -3.16
C HIS A 253 3.19 -19.42 -2.70
N GLY A 254 3.55 -20.18 -1.66
CA GLY A 254 4.90 -20.15 -1.10
C GLY A 254 5.20 -18.90 -0.27
N PHE A 255 6.47 -18.75 0.11
CA PHE A 255 6.89 -17.70 1.04
C PHE A 255 7.11 -16.34 0.33
N GLY A 256 7.58 -16.35 -0.91
CA GLY A 256 8.05 -15.16 -1.63
C GLY A 256 9.51 -14.81 -1.32
N TYR A 257 10.02 -13.76 -1.98
CA TYR A 257 11.42 -13.32 -1.87
C TYR A 257 11.56 -12.11 -0.93
N LEU A 258 12.42 -12.22 0.09
CA LEU A 258 12.70 -11.13 1.04
C LEU A 258 13.61 -10.02 0.48
N ASP A 259 14.26 -10.29 -0.65
CA ASP A 259 15.11 -9.34 -1.35
C ASP A 259 14.44 -8.84 -2.65
N TYR A 260 13.12 -9.05 -2.77
CA TYR A 260 12.36 -8.61 -3.94
C TYR A 260 12.47 -7.09 -4.11
N PRO A 261 12.88 -6.59 -5.28
CA PRO A 261 13.01 -5.16 -5.53
C PRO A 261 11.65 -4.49 -5.79
N TYR A 262 11.53 -3.21 -5.42
CA TYR A 262 10.38 -2.36 -5.76
C TYR A 262 10.86 -1.05 -6.39
N ILE A 263 10.30 -0.69 -7.54
CA ILE A 263 10.54 0.60 -8.18
C ILE A 263 9.70 1.67 -7.48
N VAL A 264 10.35 2.61 -6.81
CA VAL A 264 9.71 3.74 -6.11
C VAL A 264 10.18 5.04 -6.73
N GLY A 265 9.32 5.64 -7.55
CA GLY A 265 9.66 6.84 -8.32
C GLY A 265 10.87 6.62 -9.24
N ASN A 266 12.06 7.00 -8.79
CA ASN A 266 13.32 6.91 -9.55
C ASN A 266 14.38 6.02 -8.87
N GLU A 267 14.00 5.28 -7.82
CA GLU A 267 14.92 4.45 -7.02
C GLU A 267 14.38 3.02 -6.92
N ILE A 268 15.28 2.05 -6.76
CA ILE A 268 14.94 0.67 -6.46
C ILE A 268 15.13 0.47 -4.95
N LEU A 269 14.07 0.06 -4.26
CA LEU A 269 14.11 -0.28 -2.84
C LEU A 269 14.05 -1.79 -2.64
N SER A 270 14.74 -2.28 -1.61
CA SER A 270 14.55 -3.67 -1.18
C SER A 270 13.21 -3.84 -0.48
N TYR A 271 12.66 -5.05 -0.50
CA TYR A 271 11.43 -5.42 0.21
C TYR A 271 11.44 -4.95 1.68
N GLY A 272 12.54 -5.15 2.41
CA GLY A 272 12.65 -4.70 3.81
C GLY A 272 12.53 -3.18 3.98
N GLN A 273 13.15 -2.39 3.10
CA GLN A 273 13.03 -0.93 3.12
C GLN A 273 11.62 -0.48 2.77
N PHE A 274 11.01 -1.12 1.77
CA PHE A 274 9.67 -0.82 1.30
C PHE A 274 8.60 -1.15 2.36
N LEU A 275 8.63 -2.38 2.90
CA LEU A 275 7.77 -2.82 4.00
C LEU A 275 7.95 -1.93 5.24
N GLY A 276 9.19 -1.57 5.58
CA GLY A 276 9.47 -0.67 6.71
C GLY A 276 8.80 0.70 6.56
N ARG A 277 8.81 1.28 5.36
CA ARG A 277 8.11 2.55 5.06
C ARG A 277 6.59 2.40 5.15
N ILE A 278 6.03 1.32 4.58
CA ILE A 278 4.59 1.03 4.66
C ILE A 278 4.16 0.85 6.12
N ALA A 279 4.85 -0.01 6.87
CA ALA A 279 4.53 -0.31 8.26
C ALA A 279 4.58 0.95 9.13
N LEU A 280 5.59 1.80 8.95
CA LEU A 280 5.69 3.06 9.69
C LEU A 280 4.51 3.99 9.38
N LEU A 281 4.14 4.12 8.10
CA LEU A 281 3.02 4.95 7.68
C LEU A 281 1.68 4.39 8.22
N VAL A 282 1.47 3.07 8.15
CA VAL A 282 0.30 2.38 8.74
C VAL A 282 0.20 2.69 10.23
N ILE A 283 1.29 2.55 10.98
CA ILE A 283 1.30 2.85 12.43
C ILE A 283 0.92 4.30 12.68
N MET A 284 1.50 5.25 11.94
CA MET A 284 1.18 6.67 12.10
C MET A 284 -0.28 6.96 11.77
N THR A 285 -0.80 6.44 10.66
CA THR A 285 -2.21 6.61 10.27
C THR A 285 -3.16 6.01 11.31
N LEU A 286 -2.88 4.82 11.83
CA LEU A 286 -3.68 4.22 12.91
C LEU A 286 -3.65 5.04 14.19
N LEU A 287 -2.49 5.60 14.57
CA LEU A 287 -2.38 6.49 15.72
C LEU A 287 -3.16 7.80 15.52
N PHE A 288 -3.17 8.35 14.31
CA PHE A 288 -3.99 9.51 13.96
C PHE A 288 -5.48 9.20 14.15
N PHE A 289 -6.00 8.11 13.57
CA PHE A 289 -7.40 7.72 13.74
C PHE A 289 -7.74 7.37 15.19
N ALA A 290 -6.81 6.76 15.93
CA ALA A 290 -6.98 6.50 17.35
C ALA A 290 -7.16 7.81 18.14
N ALA A 291 -6.38 8.84 17.85
CA ALA A 291 -6.51 10.15 18.49
C ALA A 291 -7.88 10.80 18.17
N VAL A 292 -8.34 10.72 16.91
CA VAL A 292 -9.67 11.20 16.50
C VAL A 292 -10.77 10.46 17.27
N CYS A 293 -10.70 9.13 17.35
CA CYS A 293 -11.66 8.31 18.09
C CYS A 293 -11.70 8.67 19.58
N VAL A 294 -10.53 8.89 20.21
CA VAL A 294 -10.44 9.25 21.63
C VAL A 294 -11.11 10.60 21.89
N ILE A 295 -10.86 11.60 21.04
CA ILE A 295 -11.48 12.92 21.17
C ILE A 295 -12.99 12.81 20.98
N ALA A 296 -13.44 12.16 19.91
CA ALA A 296 -14.85 12.00 19.60
C ALA A 296 -15.59 11.24 20.74
N ALA A 297 -15.03 10.14 21.23
CA ALA A 297 -15.60 9.38 22.34
C ALA A 297 -15.79 10.22 23.62
N ASN A 298 -14.85 11.11 23.93
CA ASN A 298 -14.95 11.98 25.11
C ASN A 298 -15.92 13.15 24.91
N VAL A 299 -16.13 13.61 23.68
CA VAL A 299 -17.10 14.66 23.35
C VAL A 299 -18.52 14.11 23.36
N PHE A 300 -18.78 13.00 22.67
CA PHE A 300 -20.13 12.43 22.56
C PHE A 300 -20.52 11.56 23.76
N LYS A 301 -19.54 10.97 24.45
CA LYS A 301 -19.75 10.07 25.61
C LYS A 301 -20.74 8.93 25.34
N ASN A 302 -20.84 8.51 24.09
CA ASN A 302 -21.78 7.51 23.62
C ASN A 302 -21.15 6.73 22.47
N THR A 303 -21.22 5.41 22.54
CA THR A 303 -20.63 4.50 21.54
C THR A 303 -21.21 4.73 20.15
N THR A 304 -22.54 4.76 20.02
CA THR A 304 -23.26 4.87 18.75
C THR A 304 -22.93 6.17 18.01
N ASN A 305 -23.02 7.32 18.69
CA ASN A 305 -22.75 8.63 18.06
C ASN A 305 -21.28 8.74 17.62
N THR A 306 -20.37 8.21 18.42
CA THR A 306 -18.94 8.23 18.10
C THR A 306 -18.65 7.38 16.87
N LEU A 307 -19.16 6.15 16.81
CA LEU A 307 -18.98 5.27 15.64
C LEU A 307 -19.63 5.84 14.38
N LEU A 308 -20.80 6.49 14.50
CA LEU A 308 -21.47 7.13 13.37
C LEU A 308 -20.64 8.27 12.78
N LEU A 309 -19.99 9.09 13.63
CA LEU A 309 -19.05 10.12 13.16
C LEU A 309 -17.86 9.50 12.43
N ILE A 310 -17.22 8.47 12.99
CA ILE A 310 -16.07 7.82 12.37
C ILE A 310 -16.46 7.18 11.04
N ALA A 311 -17.61 6.50 10.99
CA ALA A 311 -18.15 5.93 9.76
C ALA A 311 -18.41 7.02 8.70
N ALA A 312 -19.04 8.13 9.07
CA ALA A 312 -19.27 9.25 8.17
C ALA A 312 -17.96 9.83 7.62
N LEU A 313 -16.94 9.99 8.48
CA LEU A 313 -15.61 10.45 8.07
C LEU A 313 -14.95 9.50 7.07
N LEU A 314 -15.01 8.18 7.29
CA LEU A 314 -14.46 7.18 6.38
C LEU A 314 -15.23 7.12 5.05
N ILE A 315 -16.55 7.27 5.07
CA ILE A 315 -17.37 7.33 3.84
C ILE A 315 -17.00 8.58 3.03
N VAL A 316 -16.92 9.75 3.66
CA VAL A 316 -16.49 10.98 2.99
C VAL A 316 -15.08 10.83 2.43
N GLN A 317 -14.16 10.25 3.19
CA GLN A 317 -12.81 9.96 2.72
C GLN A 317 -12.81 9.07 1.47
N TYR A 318 -13.59 7.98 1.48
CA TYR A 318 -13.68 7.05 0.36
C TYR A 318 -14.23 7.70 -0.90
N LEU A 319 -15.33 8.47 -0.76
CA LEU A 319 -15.94 9.20 -1.88
C LEU A 319 -14.98 10.25 -2.44
N VAL A 320 -14.32 11.03 -1.58
CA VAL A 320 -13.35 12.04 -2.03
C VAL A 320 -12.18 11.38 -2.76
N ASN A 321 -11.69 10.23 -2.27
CA ASN A 321 -10.63 9.51 -2.96
C ASN A 321 -11.06 9.05 -4.37
N MET A 322 -12.30 8.56 -4.52
CA MET A 322 -12.84 8.12 -5.81
C MET A 322 -12.84 9.23 -6.88
N PHE A 323 -13.07 10.48 -6.49
CA PHE A 323 -13.22 11.60 -7.44
C PHE A 323 -12.02 12.55 -7.53
N PHE A 324 -11.21 12.67 -6.47
CA PHE A 324 -10.22 13.76 -6.33
C PHE A 324 -8.79 13.28 -6.06
N LYS A 325 -8.46 12.00 -6.28
CA LYS A 325 -7.12 11.40 -6.02
C LYS A 325 -5.94 12.18 -6.62
N VAL A 326 -6.17 12.93 -7.69
CA VAL A 326 -5.14 13.66 -8.46
C VAL A 326 -4.86 15.08 -7.90
N HIS A 327 -5.68 15.60 -6.99
CA HIS A 327 -5.51 16.98 -6.51
C HIS A 327 -4.44 17.13 -5.42
N LEU A 328 -3.61 18.18 -5.53
CA LEU A 328 -2.49 18.44 -4.63
C LEU A 328 -2.89 18.61 -3.14
N TRP A 329 -4.07 19.17 -2.86
CA TRP A 329 -4.57 19.39 -1.49
C TRP A 329 -4.88 18.07 -0.76
N TYR A 330 -5.16 17.00 -1.51
CA TYR A 330 -5.43 15.66 -1.00
C TYR A 330 -4.28 15.17 -0.11
N GLY A 331 -3.04 15.45 -0.51
CA GLY A 331 -1.86 14.98 0.21
C GLY A 331 -1.60 15.67 1.54
N TRP A 332 -2.27 16.78 1.89
CA TRP A 332 -1.98 17.54 3.11
C TRP A 332 -2.81 17.14 4.33
N LEU A 333 -3.75 16.20 4.17
CA LEU A 333 -4.67 15.80 5.23
C LEU A 333 -4.49 14.30 5.56
N PRO A 334 -4.06 13.93 6.79
CA PRO A 334 -3.79 12.55 7.15
C PRO A 334 -4.96 11.57 7.06
N ILE A 335 -6.20 12.07 7.02
CA ILE A 335 -7.39 11.23 6.79
C ILE A 335 -7.31 10.49 5.46
N PHE A 336 -6.55 11.01 4.49
CA PHE A 336 -6.36 10.41 3.16
C PHE A 336 -5.16 9.48 3.07
N TYR A 337 -4.44 9.22 4.16
CA TYR A 337 -3.27 8.33 4.17
C TYR A 337 -3.63 6.85 4.36
N LEU A 338 -4.81 6.45 3.88
CA LEU A 338 -5.29 5.06 3.91
C LEU A 338 -4.74 4.23 2.73
N GLU A 339 -3.92 4.81 1.86
CA GLU A 339 -3.25 4.11 0.74
C GLU A 339 -1.72 4.05 0.94
N PRO A 340 -1.21 3.46 2.04
CA PRO A 340 0.23 3.49 2.32
C PRO A 340 1.06 2.83 1.22
N PHE A 341 0.54 1.81 0.54
CA PHE A 341 1.20 1.22 -0.64
C PHE A 341 1.43 2.27 -1.75
N GLU A 342 0.37 2.97 -2.20
CA GLU A 342 0.47 3.99 -3.26
C GLU A 342 1.35 5.18 -2.85
N ILE A 343 1.26 5.59 -1.59
CA ILE A 343 2.07 6.67 -1.02
C ILE A 343 3.55 6.31 -1.06
N VAL A 344 3.90 5.08 -0.70
CA VAL A 344 5.29 4.62 -0.69
C VAL A 344 5.79 4.34 -2.10
N MET A 345 4.95 3.83 -3.01
CA MET A 345 5.28 3.66 -4.44
C MET A 345 5.57 4.98 -5.17
N GLY A 346 5.11 6.11 -4.62
CA GLY A 346 5.26 7.42 -5.24
C GLY A 346 4.12 7.79 -6.19
N ASN A 347 3.02 7.03 -6.18
CA ASN A 347 1.80 7.30 -6.95
C ASN A 347 0.88 8.32 -6.24
N TYR A 348 1.46 9.14 -5.37
CA TYR A 348 0.74 10.06 -4.51
C TYR A 348 1.31 11.48 -4.65
N PRO A 349 0.50 12.56 -4.47
CA PRO A 349 0.96 13.92 -4.71
C PRO A 349 2.16 14.36 -3.86
N LEU A 350 2.36 13.74 -2.69
CA LEU A 350 3.47 14.03 -1.79
C LEU A 350 4.31 12.77 -1.54
N SER A 351 5.61 12.96 -1.32
CA SER A 351 6.51 11.87 -0.93
C SER A 351 6.10 11.23 0.39
N SER A 352 6.43 9.93 0.56
CA SER A 352 6.13 9.19 1.79
C SER A 352 6.67 9.86 3.06
N PHE A 353 7.88 10.43 3.01
CA PHE A 353 8.48 11.15 4.14
C PHE A 353 7.70 12.43 4.50
N ALA A 354 7.21 13.17 3.51
CA ALA A 354 6.38 14.34 3.74
C ALA A 354 5.06 13.94 4.42
N CYS A 355 4.38 12.90 3.92
CA CYS A 355 3.16 12.37 4.52
C CYS A 355 3.39 11.93 5.98
N MET A 356 4.49 11.23 6.27
CA MET A 356 4.86 10.85 7.64
C MET A 356 5.03 12.08 8.55
N GLY A 357 5.73 13.12 8.08
CA GLY A 357 5.93 14.36 8.82
C GLY A 357 4.62 15.11 9.12
N ILE A 358 3.72 15.19 8.13
CA ILE A 358 2.39 15.80 8.29
C ILE A 358 1.56 14.99 9.28
N CYS A 359 1.54 13.66 9.15
CA CYS A 359 0.80 12.79 10.06
C CYS A 359 1.26 12.96 11.51
N LEU A 360 2.58 13.01 11.74
CA LEU A 360 3.16 13.26 13.07
C LEU A 360 2.73 14.62 13.64
N ALA A 361 2.75 15.68 12.83
CA ALA A 361 2.31 17.01 13.26
C ALA A 361 0.84 17.01 13.70
N PHE A 362 -0.04 16.37 12.94
CA PHE A 362 -1.46 16.24 13.30
C PHE A 362 -1.67 15.40 14.56
N ILE A 363 -0.92 14.31 14.75
CA ILE A 363 -0.98 13.52 15.99
C ILE A 363 -0.63 14.39 17.21
N ILE A 364 0.41 15.23 17.11
CA ILE A 364 0.80 16.16 18.18
C ILE A 364 -0.31 17.18 18.46
N VAL A 365 -0.88 17.78 17.41
CA VAL A 365 -1.97 18.76 17.55
C VAL A 365 -3.21 18.13 18.19
N LEU A 366 -3.62 16.95 17.73
CA LEU A 366 -4.75 16.20 18.29
C LEU A 366 -4.49 15.80 19.75
N TRP A 367 -3.25 15.42 20.09
CA TRP A 367 -2.86 15.15 21.46
C TRP A 367 -3.02 16.36 22.37
N LEU A 368 -2.57 17.54 21.94
CA LEU A 368 -2.76 18.78 22.69
C LEU A 368 -4.24 19.15 22.84
N LEU A 369 -5.04 18.91 21.79
CA LEU A 369 -6.49 19.12 21.81
C LEU A 369 -7.16 18.16 22.80
N PHE A 370 -6.78 16.88 22.80
CA PHE A 370 -7.26 15.88 23.74
C PHE A 370 -7.02 16.32 25.20
N VAL A 371 -5.81 16.76 25.53
CA VAL A 371 -5.50 17.26 26.88
C VAL A 371 -6.38 18.45 27.26
N LYS A 372 -6.64 19.38 26.33
CA LYS A 372 -7.53 20.53 26.56
C LYS A 372 -8.99 20.09 26.78
N VAL A 373 -9.50 19.17 25.96
CA VAL A 373 -10.88 18.66 26.07
C VAL A 373 -11.11 18.00 27.43
N ILE A 374 -10.19 17.14 27.88
CA ILE A 374 -10.31 16.49 29.19
C ILE A 374 -10.30 17.52 30.32
N LYS A 375 -9.38 18.49 30.31
CA LYS A 375 -9.34 19.55 31.32
C LYS A 375 -10.63 20.38 31.36
N TRP A 376 -11.20 20.69 30.20
CA TRP A 376 -12.46 21.43 30.12
C TRP A 376 -13.65 20.62 30.67
N LEU A 377 -13.69 19.31 30.39
CA LEU A 377 -14.69 18.41 30.95
C LEU A 377 -14.55 18.25 32.47
N ASP A 378 -13.32 18.31 33.01
CA ASP A 378 -13.06 18.31 34.44
C ASP A 378 -13.66 19.55 35.12
N LEU A 379 -13.46 20.74 34.52
CA LEU A 379 -14.00 22.01 35.02
C LEU A 379 -15.53 22.05 35.04
N LYS A 380 -16.19 21.50 34.01
CA LYS A 380 -17.66 21.39 33.99
C LYS A 380 -18.22 20.41 35.03
N GLY A 381 -17.45 19.38 35.38
CA GLY A 381 -17.82 18.43 36.43
C GLY A 381 -17.78 19.03 37.84
N SER A 382 -16.94 20.06 38.07
CA SER A 382 -16.87 20.75 39.36
C SER A 382 -17.93 21.82 39.58
N GLU A 383 -18.63 22.28 38.53
CA GLU A 383 -19.75 23.22 38.66
C GLU A 383 -21.10 22.54 38.95
N ALA A 384 -21.14 21.21 38.88
CA ALA A 384 -22.34 20.39 39.12
C ALA A 384 -22.30 19.62 40.45
N LEU A 385 -21.29 19.89 41.29
CA LEU A 385 -21.16 19.48 42.69
C LEU A 385 -21.32 20.71 43.57
#